data_AF-A0A0F8XGA4-F1
#
_entry.id   AF-A0A0F8XGA4-F1
#
_cell.length_a   1.000
_cell.length_b   1.000
_cell.length_c   1.000
_cell.angle_alpha   90.00
_cell.angle_beta   90.00
_cell.angle_gamma   90.00
#
_symmetry.space_group_name_H-M   'P 1'
#
loop_
_entity.id
_entity.type
_entity.pdbx_description
1 polymer ?
#
loop_
_entity_poly.entity_id
_entity_poly.type
_entity_poly.pdbx_seq_one_letter_code
_entity_poly.pdbx_strand_id
1 'polypeptide(L)'
;MRNILVVLGLLGLLVWPAAANPLFQPGGAGGGEDAFTAESTPGTDPTATGTDAIGIGDTAVAGDAAGDLGALAIGARSTSTGINSTAIGENTDALGANSIAIGGEVDVASADATAPRAIAIGNNSLADATNGLAIGVTADAGGTDSIAFGSASNASATAAIAIGDNADATGANSIAIGGNATDADSADATGASAIA
;
A
#
# COMPACT_ATOMS: atom_id res chain seq x y z
N MET A 1 39.17 55.23 57.56
CA MET A 1 38.49 56.16 56.63
C MET A 1 37.31 55.38 56.06
N ARG A 2 36.04 55.78 56.32
CA ARG A 2 35.14 56.44 55.33
C ARG A 2 35.10 55.65 54.00
N ASN A 3 34.04 54.99 53.55
CA ASN A 3 32.57 55.20 53.58
C ASN A 3 31.84 53.80 53.46
N ILE A 4 30.52 53.55 53.57
CA ILE A 4 29.27 54.26 53.96
C ILE A 4 28.19 53.20 54.39
N LEU A 5 26.95 53.61 54.69
CA LEU A 5 25.77 52.78 55.07
C LEU A 5 24.72 52.68 53.93
N VAL A 6 23.57 52.01 54.18
CA VAL A 6 22.29 51.97 53.43
C VAL A 6 22.35 51.08 52.16
N VAL A 7 21.39 50.19 51.81
CA VAL A 7 19.94 50.12 52.10
C VAL A 7 19.44 48.66 52.29
N LEU A 8 18.45 48.44 53.18
CA LEU A 8 17.65 47.20 53.24
C LEU A 8 16.65 47.13 52.07
N GLY A 9 16.66 46.05 51.30
CA GLY A 9 15.65 45.75 50.29
C GLY A 9 15.05 44.35 50.47
N LEU A 10 13.94 44.26 51.19
CA LEU A 10 13.20 43.01 51.41
C LEU A 10 12.32 42.70 50.19
N LEU A 11 12.69 41.72 49.36
CA LEU A 11 11.79 41.08 48.40
C LEU A 11 12.32 39.67 48.07
N GLY A 12 11.70 38.66 48.67
CA GLY A 12 11.98 37.28 48.31
C GLY A 12 11.36 36.95 46.96
N LEU A 13 12.14 36.36 46.06
CA LEU A 13 11.58 35.48 45.04
C LEU A 13 12.34 34.16 45.06
N LEU A 14 11.57 33.09 45.08
CA LEU A 14 12.02 31.71 45.23
C LEU A 14 13.02 31.37 44.10
N VAL A 15 14.20 30.84 44.45
CA VAL A 15 15.11 30.25 43.47
C VAL A 15 14.47 28.98 42.93
N TRP A 16 13.80 29.09 41.78
CA TRP A 16 13.30 27.94 41.04
C TRP A 16 14.47 27.42 40.19
N PRO A 17 15.03 26.23 40.47
CA PRO A 17 16.03 25.65 39.58
C PRO A 17 15.34 25.33 38.26
N ALA A 18 15.89 25.83 37.15
CA ALA A 18 15.46 25.45 35.82
C ALA A 18 15.80 23.97 35.59
N ALA A 19 14.89 23.09 36.01
CA ALA A 19 14.97 21.66 35.71
C ALA A 19 14.99 21.51 34.19
N ALA A 20 15.94 20.70 33.69
CA ALA A 20 16.03 20.35 32.29
C ALA A 20 14.67 19.83 31.82
N ASN A 21 14.18 20.35 30.69
CA ASN A 21 12.89 19.98 30.13
C ASN A 21 13.10 18.74 29.21
N PRO A 22 12.83 17.50 29.67
CA PRO A 22 13.06 16.31 28.88
C PRO A 22 11.74 16.01 28.17
N LEU A 23 11.48 16.70 27.06
CA LEU A 23 10.27 16.50 26.24
C LEU A 23 10.25 15.17 25.47
N PHE A 24 11.02 14.18 25.93
CA PHE A 24 10.90 12.80 25.50
C PHE A 24 11.28 11.86 26.66
N GLN A 25 10.30 11.12 27.17
CA GLN A 25 10.49 9.92 27.97
C GLN A 25 9.62 8.82 27.32
N PRO A 26 10.21 7.88 26.57
CA PRO A 26 9.46 6.74 26.04
C PRO A 26 9.31 5.69 27.14
N GLY A 27 8.09 5.19 27.37
CA GLY A 27 7.84 4.03 28.23
C GLY A 27 6.72 4.21 29.26
N GLY A 28 5.49 3.83 28.89
CA GLY A 28 4.35 3.75 29.81
C GLY A 28 3.16 3.07 29.17
N ALA A 29 2.99 1.76 29.39
CA ALA A 29 1.89 0.99 28.82
C ALA A 29 0.56 1.23 29.57
N GLY A 30 -0.54 1.46 28.85
CA GLY A 30 -1.90 1.32 29.40
C GLY A 30 -3.01 2.25 28.87
N GLY A 31 -3.51 2.00 27.66
CA GLY A 31 -4.91 2.18 27.18
C GLY A 31 -5.61 3.55 27.24
N GLY A 32 -6.29 3.95 26.15
CA GLY A 32 -7.24 5.07 26.18
C GLY A 32 -7.27 6.02 24.97
N GLU A 33 -7.25 5.48 23.74
CA GLU A 33 -7.89 6.02 22.52
C GLU A 33 -8.06 7.55 22.36
N ASP A 34 -7.09 8.20 21.68
CA ASP A 34 -7.28 9.31 20.71
C ASP A 34 -5.93 9.76 20.08
N ALA A 35 -5.09 8.78 19.70
CA ALA A 35 -3.77 9.05 19.12
C ALA A 35 -3.52 8.17 17.89
N PHE A 36 -3.16 8.82 16.76
CA PHE A 36 -2.56 8.15 15.62
C PHE A 36 -1.10 7.77 15.99
N THR A 37 -0.92 6.59 16.55
CA THR A 37 0.41 6.05 16.91
C THR A 37 0.98 5.25 15.75
N ALA A 38 1.69 5.92 14.84
CA ALA A 38 2.59 5.27 13.90
C ALA A 38 3.89 4.88 14.62
N GLU A 39 3.83 3.83 15.45
CA GLU A 39 4.99 3.31 16.19
C GLU A 39 5.48 2.00 15.59
N SER A 40 6.52 2.09 14.76
CA SER A 40 7.32 0.95 14.32
C SER A 40 8.25 0.49 15.44
N THR A 41 7.92 -0.62 16.09
CA THR A 41 8.92 -1.43 16.80
C THR A 41 8.69 -2.94 16.60
N PRO A 42 9.75 -3.76 16.41
CA PRO A 42 11.09 -3.37 15.97
C PRO A 42 11.70 -4.31 14.89
N GLY A 43 11.85 -3.78 13.67
CA GLY A 43 12.74 -4.30 12.63
C GLY A 43 13.37 -3.16 11.83
N THR A 44 12.52 -2.37 11.17
CA THR A 44 12.90 -1.15 10.42
C THR A 44 11.75 -0.16 10.35
N ASP A 45 12.04 1.14 10.44
CA ASP A 45 11.02 2.19 10.34
C ASP A 45 10.41 2.28 8.92
N PRO A 46 9.13 2.70 8.80
CA PRO A 46 8.54 3.00 7.51
C PRO A 46 9.30 4.14 6.81
N THR A 47 9.58 3.95 5.53
CA THR A 47 10.37 4.85 4.69
C THR A 47 9.45 5.56 3.69
N ALA A 48 8.94 6.73 4.06
CA ALA A 48 8.19 7.61 3.16
C ALA A 48 9.13 8.67 2.56
N THR A 49 9.48 8.53 1.29
CA THR A 49 10.43 9.42 0.58
C THR A 49 9.79 10.31 -0.48
N GLY A 50 8.60 9.93 -0.97
CA GLY A 50 7.82 10.73 -1.92
C GLY A 50 7.25 12.01 -1.30
N THR A 51 6.91 12.96 -2.17
CA THR A 51 6.09 14.14 -1.78
C THR A 51 4.68 13.67 -1.45
N ASP A 52 4.10 14.16 -0.35
CA ASP A 52 2.78 13.72 0.15
C ASP A 52 2.66 12.19 0.37
N ALA A 53 3.79 11.49 0.55
CA ALA A 53 3.81 10.06 0.78
C ALA A 53 3.44 9.70 2.23
N ILE A 54 2.75 8.57 2.41
CA ILE A 54 2.32 8.04 3.71
C ILE A 54 2.77 6.58 3.79
N GLY A 55 3.62 6.26 4.77
CA GLY A 55 4.04 4.89 5.09
C GLY A 55 3.60 4.50 6.50
N ILE A 56 2.91 3.38 6.66
CA ILE A 56 2.38 2.86 7.94
C ILE A 56 2.67 1.37 8.04
N GLY A 57 3.60 0.97 8.91
CA GLY A 57 3.97 -0.44 9.14
C GLY A 57 5.48 -0.63 9.25
N ASP A 58 5.92 -1.74 9.86
CA ASP A 58 7.34 -2.09 9.88
C ASP A 58 7.84 -2.32 8.45
N THR A 59 8.96 -1.69 8.08
CA THR A 59 9.58 -1.82 6.76
C THR A 59 8.67 -1.41 5.58
N ALA A 60 7.60 -0.64 5.79
CA ALA A 60 6.78 -0.11 4.70
C ALA A 60 7.55 0.96 3.91
N VAL A 61 7.44 0.98 2.58
CA VAL A 61 8.15 1.91 1.68
C VAL A 61 7.13 2.68 0.83
N ALA A 62 7.12 4.00 0.93
CA ALA A 62 6.26 4.89 0.14
C ALA A 62 7.12 5.92 -0.65
N GLY A 63 7.30 5.65 -1.95
CA GLY A 63 8.23 6.31 -2.86
C GLY A 63 9.64 5.70 -2.84
N ASP A 64 10.36 5.78 -3.96
CA ASP A 64 11.77 5.36 -4.06
C ASP A 64 12.77 6.55 -4.05
N ALA A 65 12.36 7.73 -4.52
CA ALA A 65 13.18 8.93 -4.57
C ALA A 65 12.34 10.22 -4.74
N ALA A 66 13.04 11.36 -4.74
CA ALA A 66 12.45 12.68 -4.93
C ALA A 66 11.85 12.87 -6.34
N GLY A 67 10.59 12.45 -6.51
CA GLY A 67 9.83 12.51 -7.75
C GLY A 67 8.43 11.91 -7.61
N ASP A 68 8.29 10.91 -6.73
CA ASP A 68 7.00 10.30 -6.44
C ASP A 68 6.09 11.25 -5.65
N LEU A 69 4.83 11.35 -6.07
CA LEU A 69 3.81 12.21 -5.45
C LEU A 69 2.63 11.34 -5.00
N GLY A 70 2.23 11.45 -3.73
CA GLY A 70 1.01 10.80 -3.22
C GLY A 70 1.06 9.28 -3.17
N ALA A 71 2.22 8.69 -2.87
CA ALA A 71 2.36 7.25 -2.64
C ALA A 71 1.82 6.85 -1.25
N LEU A 72 1.05 5.77 -1.15
CA LEU A 72 0.45 5.30 0.10
C LEU A 72 0.80 3.83 0.35
N ALA A 73 1.59 3.55 1.38
CA ALA A 73 1.93 2.19 1.83
C ALA A 73 1.38 1.95 3.23
N ILE A 74 0.47 0.96 3.38
CA ILE A 74 -0.13 0.58 4.68
C ILE A 74 0.00 -0.93 4.87
N GLY A 75 0.89 -1.38 5.74
CA GLY A 75 1.13 -2.79 6.06
C GLY A 75 2.60 -3.06 6.27
N ALA A 76 2.93 -4.12 7.02
CA ALA A 76 4.33 -4.53 7.15
C ALA A 76 4.90 -4.88 5.78
N ARG A 77 6.09 -4.38 5.46
CA ARG A 77 6.81 -4.67 4.20
C ARG A 77 6.03 -4.29 2.92
N SER A 78 5.04 -3.40 2.99
CA SER A 78 4.31 -2.89 1.81
C SER A 78 5.15 -1.90 1.02
N THR A 79 5.19 -2.01 -0.30
CA THR A 79 5.95 -1.15 -1.21
C THR A 79 5.01 -0.38 -2.14
N SER A 80 5.04 0.95 -2.08
CA SER A 80 4.26 1.84 -2.95
C SER A 80 5.22 2.84 -3.59
N THR A 81 5.89 2.47 -4.67
CA THR A 81 6.91 3.33 -5.33
C THR A 81 6.41 4.02 -6.58
N GLY A 82 5.27 3.63 -7.14
CA GLY A 82 4.69 4.35 -8.28
C GLY A 82 4.20 5.75 -7.92
N ILE A 83 4.29 6.70 -8.85
CA ILE A 83 3.65 8.03 -8.70
C ILE A 83 2.15 7.84 -8.47
N ASN A 84 1.62 8.39 -7.37
CA ASN A 84 0.21 8.28 -6.95
C ASN A 84 -0.25 6.81 -6.87
N SER A 85 0.62 5.92 -6.40
CA SER A 85 0.34 4.50 -6.13
C SER A 85 -0.29 4.30 -4.75
N THR A 86 -0.90 3.13 -4.52
CA THR A 86 -1.42 2.74 -3.21
C THR A 86 -1.23 1.25 -2.98
N ALA A 87 -0.42 0.88 -1.99
CA ALA A 87 -0.23 -0.48 -1.47
C ALA A 87 -0.89 -0.61 -0.08
N ILE A 88 -1.80 -1.57 0.09
CA ILE A 88 -2.50 -1.83 1.37
C ILE A 88 -2.50 -3.33 1.68
N GLY A 89 -1.77 -3.67 2.74
CA GLY A 89 -1.64 -4.98 3.35
C GLY A 89 -0.19 -5.46 3.45
N GLU A 90 0.04 -6.60 4.08
CA GLU A 90 1.40 -7.10 4.33
C GLU A 90 2.06 -7.59 3.04
N ASN A 91 3.30 -7.15 2.76
CA ASN A 91 4.09 -7.58 1.61
C ASN A 91 3.37 -7.33 0.25
N THR A 92 2.72 -6.18 0.09
CA THR A 92 2.03 -5.75 -1.15
C THR A 92 2.84 -4.73 -1.95
N ASP A 93 2.91 -4.87 -3.28
CA ASP A 93 3.77 -4.06 -4.15
C ASP A 93 2.98 -3.28 -5.23
N ALA A 94 2.80 -1.98 -5.01
CA ALA A 94 2.22 -1.01 -5.97
C ALA A 94 3.34 -0.20 -6.66
N LEU A 95 4.00 -0.82 -7.64
CA LEU A 95 5.19 -0.25 -8.30
C LEU A 95 4.82 0.63 -9.51
N GLY A 96 3.65 0.43 -10.11
CA GLY A 96 3.22 1.19 -11.28
C GLY A 96 2.70 2.60 -10.96
N ALA A 97 2.91 3.56 -11.86
CA ALA A 97 2.29 4.88 -11.73
C ALA A 97 0.75 4.77 -11.78
N ASN A 98 0.05 5.42 -10.84
CA ASN A 98 -1.39 5.28 -10.61
C ASN A 98 -1.85 3.83 -10.34
N SER A 99 -0.96 2.97 -9.82
CA SER A 99 -1.32 1.58 -9.47
C SER A 99 -1.98 1.46 -8.11
N ILE A 100 -2.77 0.41 -7.92
CA ILE A 100 -3.42 0.08 -6.65
C ILE A 100 -3.19 -1.41 -6.35
N ALA A 101 -2.46 -1.73 -5.29
CA ALA A 101 -2.30 -3.07 -4.74
C ALA A 101 -3.01 -3.16 -3.38
N ILE A 102 -3.99 -4.04 -3.22
CA ILE A 102 -4.71 -4.24 -1.94
C ILE A 102 -4.83 -5.74 -1.70
N GLY A 103 -4.11 -6.28 -0.71
CA GLY A 103 -4.05 -7.72 -0.50
C GLY A 103 -2.99 -8.10 0.53
N GLY A 104 -2.25 -9.17 0.28
CA GLY A 104 -1.14 -9.56 1.16
C GLY A 104 -1.54 -10.49 2.31
N GLU A 105 -0.70 -11.49 2.58
CA GLU A 105 -0.79 -12.35 3.77
C GLU A 105 0.61 -12.72 4.28
N VAL A 106 0.69 -12.98 5.59
CA VAL A 106 1.90 -13.02 6.43
C VAL A 106 3.01 -13.98 5.97
N ASP A 107 2.73 -14.97 5.11
CA ASP A 107 3.68 -16.05 4.79
C ASP A 107 4.42 -15.91 3.44
N VAL A 108 3.74 -15.65 2.31
CA VAL A 108 4.39 -15.67 0.96
C VAL A 108 3.69 -14.89 -0.18
N ALA A 109 2.48 -14.36 0.04
CA ALA A 109 1.59 -13.96 -1.07
C ALA A 109 1.39 -12.44 -1.15
N SER A 110 1.79 -11.84 -2.27
CA SER A 110 1.74 -10.39 -2.51
C SER A 110 0.57 -9.97 -3.41
N ALA A 111 0.09 -8.73 -3.29
CA ALA A 111 -0.68 -8.11 -4.37
C ALA A 111 0.28 -7.24 -5.19
N ASP A 112 0.44 -7.54 -6.48
CA ASP A 112 1.49 -6.97 -7.32
C ASP A 112 0.89 -6.17 -8.47
N ALA A 113 0.90 -4.84 -8.35
CA ALA A 113 0.43 -3.91 -9.38
C ALA A 113 1.63 -3.19 -10.01
N THR A 114 2.37 -3.90 -10.86
CA THR A 114 3.71 -3.46 -11.31
C THR A 114 3.67 -2.52 -12.51
N ALA A 115 2.58 -2.52 -13.29
CA ALA A 115 2.43 -1.68 -14.47
C ALA A 115 1.63 -0.38 -14.24
N PRO A 116 1.79 0.65 -15.09
CA PRO A 116 1.01 1.88 -14.99
C PRO A 116 -0.50 1.61 -15.05
N ARG A 117 -1.24 2.23 -14.13
CA ARG A 117 -2.70 2.10 -13.95
C ARG A 117 -3.18 0.65 -13.70
N ALA A 118 -2.29 -0.24 -13.30
CA ALA A 118 -2.65 -1.60 -12.90
C ALA A 118 -3.35 -1.60 -11.52
N ILE A 119 -4.33 -2.48 -11.34
CA ILE A 119 -5.06 -2.63 -10.09
C ILE A 119 -5.06 -4.12 -9.74
N ALA A 120 -4.44 -4.48 -8.61
CA ALA A 120 -4.36 -5.82 -8.06
C ALA A 120 -5.04 -5.84 -6.68
N ILE A 121 -6.17 -6.55 -6.55
CA ILE A 121 -6.93 -6.64 -5.30
C ILE A 121 -7.15 -8.11 -4.92
N GLY A 122 -6.34 -8.61 -4.00
CA GLY A 122 -6.43 -9.98 -3.50
C GLY A 122 -5.11 -10.52 -2.97
N ASN A 123 -5.18 -11.67 -2.32
CA ASN A 123 -3.98 -12.44 -1.95
C ASN A 123 -3.36 -13.05 -3.23
N ASN A 124 -2.08 -12.83 -3.48
CA ASN A 124 -1.39 -13.31 -4.70
C ASN A 124 -2.01 -12.79 -6.03
N SER A 125 -2.70 -11.64 -6.03
CA SER A 125 -3.24 -11.06 -7.27
C SER A 125 -2.15 -10.31 -8.04
N LEU A 126 -2.01 -10.57 -9.34
CA LEU A 126 -1.01 -9.98 -10.23
C LEU A 126 -1.68 -9.13 -11.32
N ALA A 127 -1.25 -7.87 -11.44
CA ALA A 127 -1.57 -7.00 -12.55
C ALA A 127 -0.27 -6.36 -13.06
N ASP A 128 0.44 -7.07 -13.94
CA ASP A 128 1.74 -6.66 -14.50
C ASP A 128 1.65 -6.00 -15.89
N ALA A 129 0.43 -5.84 -16.41
CA ALA A 129 0.15 -5.18 -17.68
C ALA A 129 -0.52 -3.81 -17.51
N THR A 130 -0.29 -2.91 -18.48
CA THR A 130 -0.82 -1.55 -18.44
C THR A 130 -2.35 -1.57 -18.49
N ASN A 131 -3.00 -0.83 -17.58
CA ASN A 131 -4.45 -0.84 -17.36
C ASN A 131 -5.05 -2.21 -16.95
N GLY A 132 -4.23 -3.19 -16.55
CA GLY A 132 -4.71 -4.49 -16.09
C GLY A 132 -5.47 -4.40 -14.77
N LEU A 133 -6.58 -5.13 -14.64
CA LEU A 133 -7.41 -5.18 -13.44
C LEU A 133 -7.54 -6.63 -12.94
N ALA A 134 -6.78 -7.01 -11.91
CA ALA A 134 -6.90 -8.29 -11.22
C ALA A 134 -7.62 -8.11 -9.89
N ILE A 135 -8.77 -8.75 -9.70
CA ILE A 135 -9.53 -8.77 -8.44
C ILE A 135 -9.86 -10.21 -8.06
N GLY A 136 -9.20 -10.74 -7.04
CA GLY A 136 -9.42 -12.09 -6.51
C GLY A 136 -8.14 -12.70 -5.94
N VAL A 137 -8.28 -13.76 -5.15
CA VAL A 137 -7.13 -14.57 -4.73
C VAL A 137 -6.51 -15.21 -5.97
N THR A 138 -5.20 -15.13 -6.14
CA THR A 138 -4.46 -15.63 -7.32
C THR A 138 -5.01 -15.17 -8.68
N ALA A 139 -5.67 -14.00 -8.77
CA ALA A 139 -6.13 -13.43 -10.04
C ALA A 139 -4.95 -12.85 -10.85
N ASP A 140 -4.91 -13.06 -12.16
CA ASP A 140 -3.84 -12.63 -13.06
C ASP A 140 -4.41 -11.81 -14.23
N ALA A 141 -4.01 -10.53 -14.34
CA ALA A 141 -4.37 -9.62 -15.42
C ALA A 141 -3.16 -9.27 -16.30
N GLY A 142 -2.46 -10.30 -16.81
CA GLY A 142 -1.25 -10.15 -17.64
C GLY A 142 -1.43 -9.57 -19.04
N GLY A 143 -2.67 -9.34 -19.49
CA GLY A 143 -2.95 -8.68 -20.76
C GLY A 143 -3.02 -7.15 -20.64
N THR A 144 -2.53 -6.40 -21.63
CA THR A 144 -2.76 -4.94 -21.69
C THR A 144 -4.25 -4.66 -21.87
N ASP A 145 -4.81 -3.72 -21.09
CA ASP A 145 -6.26 -3.46 -21.00
C ASP A 145 -7.10 -4.70 -20.59
N SER A 146 -6.51 -5.68 -19.89
CA SER A 146 -7.21 -6.90 -19.46
C SER A 146 -7.95 -6.75 -18.12
N ILE A 147 -8.94 -7.62 -17.89
CA ILE A 147 -9.71 -7.68 -16.65
C ILE A 147 -9.82 -9.13 -16.19
N ALA A 148 -9.27 -9.46 -15.04
CA ALA A 148 -9.41 -10.73 -14.34
C ALA A 148 -10.17 -10.49 -13.02
N PHE A 149 -11.38 -11.04 -12.89
CA PHE A 149 -12.24 -10.88 -11.72
C PHE A 149 -12.74 -12.24 -11.22
N GLY A 150 -12.18 -12.71 -10.12
CA GLY A 150 -12.49 -14.01 -9.52
C GLY A 150 -11.26 -14.66 -8.90
N SER A 151 -11.48 -15.65 -8.03
CA SER A 151 -10.38 -16.47 -7.52
C SER A 151 -9.77 -17.27 -8.67
N ALA A 152 -8.45 -17.24 -8.83
CA ALA A 152 -7.71 -17.89 -9.92
C ALA A 152 -8.19 -17.52 -11.35
N SER A 153 -8.81 -16.34 -11.55
CA SER A 153 -9.13 -15.85 -12.89
C SER A 153 -7.87 -15.38 -13.62
N ASN A 154 -7.72 -15.71 -14.90
CA ASN A 154 -6.58 -15.35 -15.75
C ASN A 154 -7.05 -14.60 -17.00
N ALA A 155 -6.54 -13.39 -17.22
CA ALA A 155 -6.77 -12.57 -18.41
C ALA A 155 -5.44 -12.19 -19.08
N SER A 156 -4.62 -13.19 -19.39
CA SER A 156 -3.26 -13.06 -19.94
C SER A 156 -3.12 -12.38 -21.32
N ALA A 157 -4.22 -12.11 -22.04
CA ALA A 157 -4.18 -11.56 -23.40
C ALA A 157 -4.71 -10.11 -23.51
N THR A 158 -4.24 -9.38 -24.53
CA THR A 158 -4.63 -7.98 -24.75
C THR A 158 -6.16 -7.82 -24.89
N ALA A 159 -6.72 -6.93 -24.08
CA ALA A 159 -8.16 -6.67 -23.97
C ALA A 159 -9.02 -7.93 -23.68
N ALA A 160 -8.43 -8.93 -23.02
CA ALA A 160 -9.14 -10.12 -22.55
C ALA A 160 -9.90 -9.85 -21.25
N ILE A 161 -11.04 -10.51 -21.07
CA ILE A 161 -11.90 -10.35 -19.89
C ILE A 161 -12.24 -11.73 -19.32
N ALA A 162 -11.70 -12.08 -18.15
CA ALA A 162 -12.02 -13.27 -17.39
C ALA A 162 -12.81 -12.88 -16.13
N ILE A 163 -14.06 -13.34 -15.98
CA ILE A 163 -14.92 -13.03 -14.82
C ILE A 163 -15.52 -14.31 -14.26
N GLY A 164 -14.89 -14.88 -13.23
CA GLY A 164 -15.33 -16.10 -12.56
C GLY A 164 -14.20 -16.79 -11.80
N ASP A 165 -14.55 -17.68 -10.89
CA ASP A 165 -13.58 -18.59 -10.28
C ASP A 165 -12.95 -19.50 -11.35
N ASN A 166 -11.63 -19.52 -11.48
CA ASN A 166 -10.90 -20.23 -12.55
C ASN A 166 -11.33 -19.86 -13.99
N ALA A 167 -11.81 -18.64 -14.25
CA ALA A 167 -12.08 -18.17 -15.62
C ALA A 167 -10.76 -17.87 -16.37
N ASP A 168 -10.61 -18.31 -17.61
CA ASP A 168 -9.36 -18.25 -18.38
C ASP A 168 -9.56 -17.62 -19.77
N ALA A 169 -9.12 -16.37 -19.95
CA ALA A 169 -9.25 -15.58 -21.16
C ALA A 169 -7.85 -15.35 -21.79
N THR A 170 -7.47 -16.25 -22.69
CA THR A 170 -6.14 -16.32 -23.33
C THR A 170 -6.12 -15.82 -24.78
N GLY A 171 -7.28 -15.57 -25.38
CA GLY A 171 -7.40 -14.94 -26.70
C GLY A 171 -7.31 -13.42 -26.64
N ALA A 172 -6.70 -12.77 -27.63
CA ALA A 172 -6.84 -11.32 -27.76
C ALA A 172 -8.31 -10.96 -27.97
N ASN A 173 -8.82 -9.97 -27.24
CA ASN A 173 -10.25 -9.61 -27.22
C ASN A 173 -11.22 -10.73 -26.78
N SER A 174 -10.73 -11.78 -26.13
CA SER A 174 -11.55 -12.88 -25.58
C SER A 174 -12.37 -12.45 -24.35
N ILE A 175 -13.49 -13.13 -24.12
CA ILE A 175 -14.34 -12.89 -22.94
C ILE A 175 -14.82 -14.24 -22.38
N ALA A 176 -14.34 -14.59 -21.18
CA ALA A 176 -14.73 -15.78 -20.43
C ALA A 176 -15.50 -15.37 -19.16
N ILE A 177 -16.80 -15.67 -19.06
CA ILE A 177 -17.64 -15.31 -17.91
C ILE A 177 -18.28 -16.57 -17.28
N GLY A 178 -18.20 -16.68 -15.96
CA GLY A 178 -18.63 -17.85 -15.21
C GLY A 178 -17.44 -18.67 -14.70
N GLY A 179 -17.70 -19.50 -13.69
CA GLY A 179 -16.64 -20.30 -13.08
C GLY A 179 -16.14 -21.40 -14.02
N ASN A 180 -14.84 -21.49 -14.24
CA ASN A 180 -14.18 -22.39 -15.21
C ASN A 180 -14.53 -22.10 -16.69
N ALA A 181 -15.01 -20.90 -17.00
CA ALA A 181 -15.19 -20.47 -18.39
C ALA A 181 -13.82 -20.28 -19.07
N THR A 182 -13.67 -20.73 -20.31
CA THR A 182 -12.40 -20.61 -21.06
C THR A 182 -12.64 -20.02 -22.44
N ASP A 183 -11.92 -18.97 -22.81
CA ASP A 183 -11.93 -18.40 -24.17
C ASP A 183 -10.50 -18.11 -24.64
N ALA A 184 -10.12 -18.73 -25.75
CA ALA A 184 -8.76 -18.72 -26.30
C ALA A 184 -8.66 -18.06 -27.68
N ASP A 185 -9.77 -17.53 -28.22
CA ASP A 185 -9.81 -17.02 -29.59
C ASP A 185 -10.62 -15.72 -29.69
N SER A 186 -10.23 -14.83 -30.61
CA SER A 186 -10.84 -13.49 -30.76
C SER A 186 -12.31 -13.54 -31.26
N ALA A 187 -12.82 -14.71 -31.62
CA ALA A 187 -13.99 -14.88 -32.46
C ALA A 187 -15.27 -15.31 -31.72
N ASP A 188 -15.20 -15.85 -30.49
CA ASP A 188 -16.34 -16.60 -29.90
C ASP A 188 -16.72 -16.24 -28.45
N ALA A 189 -16.48 -14.99 -28.05
CA ALA A 189 -16.92 -14.37 -26.79
C ALA A 189 -18.46 -14.35 -26.54
N THR A 190 -19.28 -15.00 -27.39
CA THR A 190 -20.74 -15.12 -27.21
C THR A 190 -21.29 -16.54 -27.42
N GLY A 191 -20.44 -17.52 -27.79
CA GLY A 191 -20.83 -18.87 -28.19
C GLY A 191 -20.85 -19.90 -27.07
N ALA A 192 -21.93 -19.91 -26.28
CA ALA A 192 -22.42 -21.06 -25.49
C ALA A 192 -21.51 -21.73 -24.43
N SER A 193 -20.22 -21.39 -24.31
CA SER A 193 -19.27 -21.94 -23.31
C SER A 193 -18.71 -20.87 -22.36
N ALA A 194 -18.84 -19.59 -22.72
CA ALA A 194 -18.33 -18.44 -21.98
C ALA A 194 -19.37 -17.74 -21.08
N ILE A 195 -20.52 -18.39 -20.83
CA ILE A 195 -21.55 -17.99 -19.86
C ILE A 195 -22.19 -19.27 -19.31
N ALA A 196 -21.80 -19.68 -18.10
CA ALA A 196 -22.33 -20.85 -17.38
C ALA A 196 -23.30 -20.45 -16.26
#